data_AF-A0A5Q0QC74-F1
#
_entry.id   AF-A0A5Q0QC74-F1
#
_cell.length_a   1.000
_cell.length_b   1.000
_cell.length_c   1.000
_cell.angle_alpha   90.00
_cell.angle_beta   90.00
_cell.angle_gamma   90.00
#
_symmetry.space_group_name_H-M   'P 1'
#
loop_
_entity.id
_entity.type
_entity.pdbx_description
1 polymer ?
#
loop_
_entity_poly.entity_id
_entity_poly.type
_entity_poly.pdbx_seq_one_letter_code
_entity_poly.pdbx_strand_id
1 'polypeptide(L)'
;MYRKIVKLMISAFLFSAFIGCDYFAAGSNLMAERYEYEVSIDSLIQKINTFNILNGVKLEESAFKIDKNSPYFHQGTIYDHSTDESYLVLIPTPIESPTELLLVSLKDNKSGKIVGVNQEPSNNQEIIDRGAVIRKFEDRILDKLGLEYHHTGNAMNKKYD
;
A
#
# COMPACT_ATOMS: atom_id res chain seq x y z
N MET A 1 -8.88 41.66 -7.06
CA MET A 1 -7.74 40.70 -7.06
C MET A 1 -7.87 39.65 -5.95
N TYR A 2 -8.16 40.04 -4.70
CA TYR A 2 -8.39 39.15 -3.55
C TYR A 2 -9.44 38.03 -3.76
N ARG A 3 -10.60 38.32 -4.38
CA ARG A 3 -11.65 37.30 -4.62
C ARG A 3 -11.21 36.12 -5.50
N LYS A 4 -10.23 36.31 -6.40
CA LYS A 4 -9.72 35.23 -7.26
C LYS A 4 -8.76 34.30 -6.50
N ILE A 5 -7.96 34.86 -5.61
CA ILE A 5 -6.99 34.11 -4.78
C ILE A 5 -7.73 33.24 -3.75
N VAL A 6 -8.78 33.76 -3.12
CA VAL A 6 -9.61 33.00 -2.17
C VAL A 6 -10.28 31.80 -2.85
N LYS A 7 -10.80 31.97 -4.08
CA LYS A 7 -11.37 30.84 -4.84
C LYS A 7 -10.34 29.78 -5.19
N LEU A 8 -9.11 30.18 -5.52
CA LEU A 8 -8.03 29.25 -5.86
C LEU A 8 -7.54 28.46 -4.64
N MET A 9 -7.49 29.08 -3.46
CA MET A 9 -7.15 28.39 -2.21
C MET A 9 -8.24 27.43 -1.76
N ILE A 10 -9.52 27.80 -1.90
CA ILE A 10 -10.63 26.91 -1.57
C ILE A 10 -10.66 25.70 -2.53
N SER A 11 -10.40 25.89 -3.83
CA SER A 11 -10.33 24.76 -4.76
C SER A 11 -9.15 23.84 -4.50
N ALA A 12 -7.99 24.39 -4.12
CA ALA A 12 -6.82 23.58 -3.75
C ALA A 12 -7.07 22.78 -2.47
N PHE A 13 -7.74 23.38 -1.47
CA PHE A 13 -8.08 22.72 -0.21
C PHE A 13 -9.13 21.61 -0.39
N LEU A 14 -10.11 21.81 -1.27
CA LEU A 14 -11.09 20.79 -1.63
C LEU A 14 -10.47 19.63 -2.42
N PHE A 15 -9.50 19.91 -3.31
CA PHE A 15 -8.76 18.87 -4.02
C PHE A 15 -7.90 18.02 -3.07
N SER A 16 -7.21 18.64 -2.10
CA SER A 16 -6.43 17.90 -1.11
C SER A 16 -7.28 17.07 -0.16
N ALA A 17 -8.49 17.55 0.19
CA ALA A 17 -9.42 16.82 1.04
C ALA A 17 -10.06 15.63 0.33
N PHE A 18 -10.29 15.72 -0.99
CA PHE A 18 -10.79 14.60 -1.79
C PHE A 18 -9.75 13.49 -1.94
N ILE A 19 -8.49 13.86 -2.21
CA ILE A 19 -7.42 12.86 -2.39
C ILE A 19 -7.12 12.15 -1.06
N GLY A 20 -7.23 12.81 0.10
CA GLY A 20 -6.91 12.22 1.41
C GLY A 20 -7.97 11.29 2.00
N CYS A 21 -9.26 11.48 1.67
CA CYS A 21 -10.34 10.64 2.22
C CYS A 21 -10.45 9.28 1.52
N ASP A 22 -10.10 9.19 0.24
CA ASP A 22 -10.34 7.99 -0.56
C ASP A 22 -9.24 6.92 -0.40
N TYR A 23 -8.10 7.24 0.22
CA TYR A 23 -7.07 6.21 0.52
C TYR A 23 -7.45 5.29 1.68
N PHE A 24 -8.35 5.72 2.56
CA PHE A 24 -8.67 5.03 3.82
C PHE A 24 -10.17 4.91 4.13
N ALA A 25 -11.06 5.22 3.18
CA ALA A 25 -12.49 5.02 3.37
C ALA A 25 -12.75 3.57 3.81
N ALA A 26 -13.45 3.37 4.92
CA ALA A 26 -13.76 2.06 5.48
C ALA A 26 -14.41 1.17 4.40
N GLY A 27 -13.69 0.13 3.97
CA GLY A 27 -14.01 -0.70 2.79
C GLY A 27 -12.96 -0.66 1.66
N SER A 28 -12.03 0.30 1.64
CA SER A 28 -11.01 0.53 0.60
C SER A 28 -9.84 -0.48 0.56
N ASN A 29 -9.94 -1.59 1.30
CA ASN A 29 -9.10 -2.77 1.10
C ASN A 29 -9.63 -3.70 -0.01
N LEU A 30 -10.73 -3.33 -0.67
CA LEU A 30 -11.45 -4.20 -1.58
C LEU A 30 -10.65 -4.69 -2.80
N MET A 31 -9.48 -4.15 -3.13
CA MET A 31 -8.65 -4.69 -4.22
C MET A 31 -7.12 -4.69 -3.97
N ALA A 32 -6.64 -4.51 -2.74
CA ALA A 32 -5.20 -4.53 -2.49
C ALA A 32 -4.59 -5.89 -2.91
N GLU A 33 -3.43 -5.87 -3.57
CA GLU A 33 -2.80 -7.11 -4.05
C GLU A 33 -2.22 -7.89 -2.86
N ARG A 34 -2.51 -9.19 -2.76
CA ARG A 34 -2.27 -9.99 -1.55
C ARG A 34 -1.23 -11.08 -1.78
N TYR A 35 -0.26 -11.13 -0.87
CA TYR A 35 0.81 -12.12 -0.84
C TYR A 35 0.83 -12.80 0.53
N GLU A 36 0.74 -14.12 0.54
CA GLU A 36 0.80 -14.94 1.75
C GLU A 36 2.22 -15.47 1.97
N TYR A 37 2.65 -15.53 3.23
CA TYR A 37 3.96 -16.00 3.64
C TYR A 37 3.85 -17.03 4.76
N GLU A 38 4.65 -18.09 4.66
CA GLU A 38 4.82 -19.11 5.70
C GLU A 38 5.87 -18.71 6.76
N VAL A 39 5.91 -17.42 7.13
CA VAL A 39 6.76 -16.91 8.21
C VAL A 39 5.94 -16.10 9.21
N SER A 40 6.51 -15.81 10.38
CA SER A 40 5.87 -14.91 11.35
C SER A 40 5.83 -13.47 10.84
N ILE A 41 4.85 -12.69 11.33
CA ILE A 41 4.75 -11.24 11.10
C ILE A 41 6.08 -10.55 11.43
N ASP A 42 6.68 -10.86 12.59
CA ASP A 42 7.95 -10.27 13.01
C ASP A 42 9.07 -10.56 12.01
N SER A 43 9.10 -11.77 11.44
CA SER A 43 10.10 -12.15 10.44
C SER A 43 9.92 -11.36 9.14
N LEU A 44 8.67 -11.19 8.70
CA LEU A 44 8.33 -10.38 7.52
C LEU A 44 8.70 -8.91 7.75
N ILE A 45 8.30 -8.33 8.89
CA ILE A 45 8.63 -6.95 9.28
C ILE A 45 10.14 -6.75 9.35
N GLN A 46 10.87 -7.69 9.97
CA GLN A 46 12.32 -7.62 10.06
C GLN A 46 12.98 -7.65 8.66
N LYS A 47 12.49 -8.49 7.74
CA LYS A 47 12.99 -8.54 6.37
C LYS A 47 12.73 -7.25 5.60
N ILE A 48 11.52 -6.70 5.70
CA ILE A 48 11.17 -5.41 5.09
C ILE A 48 12.03 -4.28 5.68
N ASN A 49 12.17 -4.22 7.00
CA ASN A 49 13.01 -3.22 7.65
C ASN A 49 14.47 -3.37 7.19
N THR A 50 14.98 -4.59 7.08
CA THR A 50 16.34 -4.87 6.59
C THR A 50 16.52 -4.37 5.16
N PHE A 51 15.54 -4.62 4.30
CA PHE A 51 15.51 -4.09 2.94
C PHE A 51 15.53 -2.55 2.92
N ASN A 52 14.87 -1.90 3.89
CA ASN A 52 14.75 -0.45 4.01
C ASN A 52 15.90 0.26 4.76
N ILE A 53 16.84 -0.46 5.40
CA ILE A 53 17.84 0.09 6.35
C ILE A 53 18.66 1.26 5.78
N LEU A 54 18.75 1.39 4.46
CA LEU A 54 19.49 2.47 3.81
C LEU A 54 18.75 3.82 3.75
N ASN A 55 17.45 3.94 4.11
CA ASN A 55 16.71 5.22 4.10
C ASN A 55 16.09 5.67 5.44
N GLY A 56 16.27 4.92 6.52
CA GLY A 56 15.65 5.28 7.81
C GLY A 56 14.10 5.24 7.81
N VAL A 57 13.48 4.62 6.80
CA VAL A 57 12.04 4.39 6.74
C VAL A 57 11.74 3.08 7.46
N LYS A 58 11.16 3.17 8.66
CA LYS A 58 10.64 2.01 9.38
C LYS A 58 9.16 1.83 9.06
N LEU A 59 8.69 0.58 9.07
CA LEU A 59 7.27 0.32 9.25
C LEU A 59 6.80 1.11 10.48
N GLU A 60 5.79 1.96 10.31
CA GLU A 60 5.17 2.60 11.46
C GLU A 60 4.39 1.50 12.19
N GLU A 61 4.71 1.28 13.46
CA GLU A 61 3.98 0.35 14.32
C GLU A 61 2.57 0.87 14.68
N SER A 62 2.05 1.85 13.93
CA SER A 62 0.68 2.36 14.08
C SER A 62 -0.30 1.29 13.61
N ALA A 63 -0.66 0.40 14.54
CA ALA A 63 -1.71 -0.56 14.36
C ALA A 63 -3.05 0.18 14.27
N PHE A 64 -3.67 0.20 13.09
CA PHE A 64 -5.00 0.76 12.90
C PHE A 64 -5.99 -0.34 12.52
N LYS A 65 -7.27 -0.07 12.78
CA LYS A 65 -8.38 -0.88 12.28
C LYS A 65 -9.13 -0.10 11.23
N ILE A 66 -9.49 -0.75 10.14
CA ILE A 66 -10.33 -0.16 9.09
C ILE A 66 -11.77 -0.04 9.59
N ASP A 67 -12.26 -1.06 10.28
CA ASP A 67 -13.53 -1.07 11.01
C ASP A 67 -13.43 -1.93 12.27
N LYS A 68 -14.52 -2.00 13.05
CA LYS A 68 -14.52 -2.73 14.33
C LYS A 68 -14.24 -4.24 14.19
N ASN A 69 -14.60 -4.82 13.04
CA ASN A 69 -14.52 -6.25 12.79
C ASN A 69 -13.20 -6.65 12.11
N SER A 70 -12.54 -5.69 11.48
CA SER A 70 -11.23 -5.89 10.86
C SER A 70 -10.12 -6.18 11.88
N PRO A 71 -9.07 -6.90 11.46
CA PRO A 71 -7.85 -7.07 12.25
C PRO A 71 -7.13 -5.73 12.35
N TYR A 72 -6.15 -5.68 13.23
CA TYR A 72 -5.21 -4.58 13.19
C TYR A 72 -4.31 -4.70 11.96
N PHE A 73 -3.94 -3.58 11.37
CA PHE A 73 -3.01 -3.50 10.26
C PHE A 73 -1.80 -2.69 10.67
N HIS A 74 -0.61 -3.22 10.41
CA HIS A 74 0.63 -2.45 10.42
C HIS A 74 0.81 -1.77 9.07
N GLN A 75 1.04 -0.46 9.08
CA GLN A 75 1.29 0.31 7.87
C GLN A 75 2.78 0.49 7.64
N GLY A 76 3.24 0.21 6.42
CA GLY A 76 4.64 0.37 6.06
C GLY A 76 4.85 0.97 4.69
N THR A 77 6.05 1.50 4.49
CA THR A 77 6.54 1.83 3.16
C THR A 77 7.77 0.98 2.87
N ILE A 78 7.81 0.33 1.71
CA ILE A 78 9.02 -0.33 1.19
C ILE A 78 9.63 0.57 0.11
N TYR A 79 10.92 0.84 0.17
CA TYR A 79 11.57 1.75 -0.78
C TYR A 79 12.53 1.02 -1.72
N ASP A 80 12.26 1.09 -3.04
CA ASP A 80 13.17 0.61 -4.07
C ASP A 80 14.20 1.69 -4.41
N HIS A 81 15.41 1.53 -3.87
CA HIS A 81 16.54 2.43 -4.14
C HIS A 81 16.95 2.50 -5.60
N SER A 82 16.76 1.42 -6.35
CA SER A 82 17.25 1.37 -7.72
C SER A 82 16.47 2.31 -8.64
N THR A 83 15.22 2.61 -8.29
CA THR A 83 14.30 3.40 -9.10
C THR A 83 13.73 4.61 -8.40
N ASP A 84 14.03 4.81 -7.11
CA ASP A 84 13.49 5.91 -6.29
C ASP A 84 11.96 5.86 -6.21
N GLU A 85 11.45 4.68 -5.87
CA GLU A 85 10.02 4.35 -5.80
C GLU A 85 9.65 3.87 -4.39
N SER A 86 8.50 4.31 -3.89
CA SER A 86 7.97 3.97 -2.56
C SER A 86 6.68 3.17 -2.68
N TYR A 87 6.62 1.99 -2.07
CA TYR A 87 5.45 1.12 -2.07
C TYR A 87 4.77 1.19 -0.71
N LEU A 88 3.51 1.63 -0.68
CA LEU A 88 2.69 1.58 0.52
C LEU A 88 2.16 0.15 0.69
N VAL A 89 2.40 -0.43 1.86
CA VAL A 89 1.99 -1.80 2.20
C VAL A 89 1.26 -1.85 3.53
N LEU A 90 0.37 -2.83 3.66
CA LEU A 90 -0.27 -3.18 4.93
C LEU A 90 0.06 -4.64 5.28
N ILE A 91 0.28 -4.90 6.56
CA ILE A 91 0.44 -6.25 7.11
C ILE A 91 -0.69 -6.42 8.13
N PRO A 92 -1.77 -7.17 7.83
CA PRO A 92 -2.73 -7.51 8.86
C PRO A 92 -2.03 -8.29 9.98
N THR A 93 -2.50 -8.13 11.21
CA THR A 93 -2.14 -8.97 12.35
C THR A 93 -3.21 -10.06 12.47
N PRO A 94 -3.14 -11.15 11.67
CA PRO A 94 -4.14 -12.19 11.76
C PRO A 94 -4.00 -12.92 13.10
N ILE A 95 -5.12 -13.50 13.55
CA ILE A 95 -5.18 -14.34 14.74
C ILE A 95 -4.52 -15.72 14.46
N GLU A 96 -4.41 -16.12 13.19
CA GLU A 96 -3.82 -17.39 12.73
C GLU A 96 -2.99 -17.21 11.44
N SER A 97 -2.13 -18.18 11.12
CA SER A 97 -1.38 -18.22 9.84
C SER A 97 -2.29 -18.40 8.61
N PRO A 98 -1.85 -18.00 7.40
CA PRO A 98 -0.55 -17.42 7.06
C PRO A 98 -0.43 -15.91 7.33
N THR A 99 0.81 -15.42 7.38
CA THR A 99 1.08 -13.98 7.41
C THR A 99 0.81 -13.38 6.03
N GLU A 100 0.23 -12.19 5.95
CA GLU A 100 -0.07 -11.54 4.68
C GLU A 100 0.67 -10.21 4.51
N LEU A 101 0.97 -9.86 3.26
CA LEU A 101 1.40 -8.53 2.84
C LEU A 101 0.43 -8.04 1.76
N LEU A 102 -0.10 -6.84 1.96
CA LEU A 102 -1.02 -6.18 1.04
C LEU A 102 -0.30 -5.01 0.37
N LEU A 103 -0.20 -5.02 -0.95
CA LEU A 103 0.25 -3.87 -1.72
C LEU A 103 -0.92 -2.91 -1.91
N VAL A 104 -0.74 -1.64 -1.52
CA VAL A 104 -1.77 -0.61 -1.59
C VAL A 104 -1.53 0.36 -2.74
N SER A 105 -0.30 0.84 -2.88
CA SER A 105 0.06 1.77 -3.95
C SER A 105 1.56 1.81 -4.21
N LEU A 106 1.92 2.35 -5.37
CA LEU A 106 3.26 2.81 -5.71
C LEU A 106 3.27 4.33 -5.83
N LYS A 107 4.29 4.98 -5.26
CA LYS A 107 4.64 6.37 -5.49
C LYS A 107 6.02 6.46 -6.15
N ASP A 108 6.08 7.08 -7.31
CA ASP A 108 7.34 7.56 -7.90
C ASP A 108 7.76 8.83 -7.13
N ASN A 109 8.90 8.79 -6.44
CA ASN A 109 9.31 9.89 -5.57
C ASN A 109 9.86 11.10 -6.36
N LYS A 110 10.29 10.90 -7.61
CA LYS A 110 10.78 11.98 -8.48
C LYS A 110 9.63 12.78 -9.06
N SER A 111 8.63 12.09 -9.60
CA SER A 111 7.49 12.73 -10.25
C SER A 111 6.34 13.03 -9.28
N GLY A 112 6.30 12.37 -8.13
CA GLY A 112 5.19 12.41 -7.19
C GLY A 112 3.94 11.67 -7.68
N LYS A 113 4.00 10.99 -8.85
CA LYS A 113 2.87 10.20 -9.37
C LYS A 113 2.60 9.03 -8.44
N ILE A 114 1.32 8.85 -8.09
CA ILE A 114 0.85 7.71 -7.30
C ILE A 114 -0.03 6.82 -8.20
N VAL A 115 0.17 5.52 -8.12
CA VAL A 115 -0.68 4.50 -8.72
C VAL A 115 -1.22 3.63 -7.60
N GLY A 116 -2.51 3.79 -7.31
CA GLY A 116 -3.24 2.96 -6.35
C GLY A 116 -3.60 1.61 -6.95
N VAL A 117 -3.38 0.53 -6.20
CA VAL A 117 -3.81 -0.83 -6.56
C VAL A 117 -5.00 -1.29 -5.72
N ASN A 118 -5.35 -0.59 -4.63
CA ASN A 118 -6.35 -1.01 -3.66
C ASN A 118 -7.81 -0.63 -3.96
N GLN A 119 -8.06 0.15 -5.01
CA GLN A 119 -9.39 0.62 -5.39
C GLN A 119 -9.90 -0.13 -6.63
N GLU A 120 -11.18 0.00 -7.01
CA GLU A 120 -11.66 -0.48 -8.32
C GLU A 120 -11.07 0.38 -9.45
N PRO A 121 -10.62 -0.18 -10.59
CA PRO A 121 -10.07 0.63 -11.68
C PRO A 121 -11.21 1.32 -12.45
N SER A 122 -11.05 2.61 -12.74
CA SER A 122 -12.07 3.39 -13.44
C SER A 122 -11.97 3.26 -14.97
N ASN A 123 -10.84 2.78 -15.49
CA ASN A 123 -10.60 2.65 -16.93
C ASN A 123 -9.51 1.61 -17.25
N ASN A 124 -9.40 1.24 -18.52
CA ASN A 124 -8.43 0.24 -19.00
C ASN A 124 -6.97 0.66 -18.78
N GLN A 125 -6.66 1.96 -18.80
CA GLN A 125 -5.29 2.42 -18.57
C GLN A 125 -4.87 2.18 -17.12
N GLU A 126 -5.77 2.38 -16.16
CA GLU A 126 -5.52 2.06 -14.75
C GLU A 126 -5.29 0.57 -14.54
N ILE A 127 -6.02 -0.31 -15.24
CA ILE A 127 -5.77 -1.76 -15.20
C ILE A 127 -4.34 -2.08 -15.65
N ILE A 128 -3.89 -1.48 -16.75
CA ILE A 128 -2.54 -1.68 -17.29
C ILE A 128 -1.48 -1.14 -16.31
N ASP A 129 -1.66 0.09 -15.82
CA ASP A 129 -0.74 0.73 -14.89
C ASP A 129 -0.60 -0.10 -13.60
N ARG A 130 -1.70 -0.62 -13.05
CA ARG A 130 -1.68 -1.49 -11.87
C ARG A 130 -0.97 -2.80 -12.12
N GLY A 131 -1.26 -3.47 -13.24
CA GLY A 131 -0.56 -4.70 -13.61
C GLY A 131 0.94 -4.49 -13.82
N ALA A 132 1.37 -3.29 -14.23
CA ALA A 132 2.78 -2.93 -14.27
C ALA A 132 3.37 -2.73 -12.86
N VAL A 133 2.63 -2.09 -11.94
CA VAL A 133 3.03 -1.90 -10.54
C VAL A 133 3.17 -3.23 -9.79
N ILE A 134 2.22 -4.15 -9.97
CA ILE A 134 2.23 -5.48 -9.33
C ILE A 134 3.47 -6.27 -9.75
N ARG A 135 3.70 -6.43 -11.06
CA ARG A 135 4.90 -7.12 -11.59
C ARG A 135 6.20 -6.49 -11.10
N LYS A 136 6.26 -5.15 -11.12
CA LYS A 136 7.38 -4.38 -10.60
C LYS A 136 7.65 -4.67 -9.11
N PHE A 137 6.60 -4.84 -8.31
CA PHE A 137 6.69 -5.13 -6.89
C PHE A 137 7.20 -6.55 -6.65
N GLU A 138 6.67 -7.53 -7.38
CA GLU A 138 7.11 -8.93 -7.36
C GLU A 138 8.62 -9.03 -7.69
N ASP A 139 9.01 -8.60 -8.90
CA ASP A 139 10.37 -8.78 -9.43
C ASP A 139 11.45 -8.04 -8.62
N ARG A 140 11.09 -6.88 -8.05
CA ARG A 140 12.09 -5.95 -7.49
C ARG A 140 12.08 -5.86 -5.98
N ILE A 141 10.96 -6.21 -5.36
CA ILE A 141 10.81 -6.19 -3.91
C ILE A 141 10.71 -7.62 -3.40
N LEU A 142 9.64 -8.35 -3.76
CA LEU A 142 9.32 -9.63 -3.11
C LEU A 142 10.42 -10.66 -3.30
N ASP A 143 10.90 -10.83 -4.54
CA ASP A 143 12.01 -11.74 -4.86
C ASP A 143 13.30 -11.39 -4.09
N LYS A 144 13.50 -10.11 -3.78
CA LYS A 144 14.69 -9.62 -3.07
C LYS A 144 14.55 -9.64 -1.55
N LEU A 145 13.34 -9.76 -1.01
CA LEU A 145 13.14 -10.02 0.41
C LEU A 145 13.69 -11.40 0.82
N GLY A 146 13.80 -12.32 -0.15
CA GLY A 146 14.34 -13.66 0.06
C GLY A 146 13.44 -14.49 0.98
N LEU A 147 12.13 -14.29 0.85
CA LEU A 147 11.08 -15.07 1.50
C LEU A 147 10.22 -15.71 0.41
N GLU A 148 9.88 -16.98 0.58
CA GLU A 148 8.89 -17.62 -0.28
C GLU A 148 7.51 -17.02 -0.01
N TYR A 149 6.79 -16.72 -1.08
CA TYR A 149 5.47 -16.10 -1.02
C TYR A 149 4.51 -16.73 -2.02
N HIS A 150 3.23 -16.73 -1.68
CA HIS A 150 2.14 -17.16 -2.54
C HIS A 150 1.32 -15.95 -2.96
N HIS A 151 1.26 -15.68 -4.26
CA HIS A 151 0.36 -14.68 -4.81
C HIS A 151 -1.08 -15.20 -4.77
N THR A 152 -1.97 -14.52 -4.05
CA THR A 152 -3.33 -15.00 -3.78
C THR A 152 -4.42 -14.12 -4.39
N GLY A 153 -4.02 -13.28 -5.35
CA GLY A 153 -4.88 -12.28 -5.99
C GLY A 153 -5.13 -11.07 -5.10
N ASN A 154 -6.21 -10.34 -5.40
CA ASN A 154 -6.57 -9.17 -4.62
C ASN A 154 -7.39 -9.54 -3.37
N ALA A 155 -7.42 -8.63 -2.39
CA ALA A 155 -8.18 -8.80 -1.15
C ALA A 155 -9.71 -8.60 -1.34
N MET A 156 -10.21 -8.60 -2.58
CA MET A 156 -11.64 -8.50 -2.85
C MET A 156 -12.35 -9.73 -2.30
N ASN A 157 -13.33 -9.51 -1.43
CA ASN A 157 -14.12 -10.55 -0.75
C ASN A 157 -13.39 -11.34 0.34
N LYS A 158 -12.15 -11.01 0.71
CA LYS A 158 -11.52 -11.59 1.90
C LYS A 158 -12.25 -11.08 3.14
N LYS A 159 -12.85 -12.01 3.88
CA LYS A 159 -13.31 -11.74 5.24
C LYS A 159 -12.13 -11.92 6.18
N TYR A 160 -11.82 -10.86 6.90
CA TYR A 160 -10.95 -10.96 8.06
C TYR A 160 -11.89 -11.10 9.24
N ASP A 161 -12.18 -12.35 9.63
CA ASP A 161 -13.01 -12.70 10.79
C ASP A 161 -12.15 -12.76 12.06
#